data_AF-A0A7S3ZHK8-F1
#
_entry.id   AF-A0A7S3ZHK8-F1
#
_cell.length_a   1.000
_cell.length_b   1.000
_cell.length_c   1.000
_cell.angle_alpha   90.00
_cell.angle_beta   90.00
_cell.angle_gamma   90.00
#
_symmetry.space_group_name_H-M   'P 1'
#
loop_
_entity.id
_entity.type
_entity.pdbx_description
1 polymer ?
#
loop_
_entity_poly.entity_id
_entity_poly.type
_entity_poly.pdbx_seq_one_letter_code
_entity_poly.pdbx_strand_id
1 'polypeptide(L)'
;STVGPFLKYGTPLVEACVACQTDYVDITGEIPWVKDLISKFDKKAQLNGTAIVPMCGFDSIPSDLGAYATAKEIEKRYGCGVRRIVTYVAMKGSASGGTLATGMLMNKEAPEDMKDVFLLGGER
;
A
#
# COMPACT_ATOMS: atom_id res chain seq x y z
N SER A 1 8.26 -2.95 -16.64
CA SER A 1 8.60 -2.37 -15.33
C SER A 1 8.17 -0.92 -15.33
N THR A 2 7.17 -0.55 -14.53
CA THR A 2 6.79 0.85 -14.33
C THR A 2 7.51 1.36 -13.09
N VAL A 3 8.44 2.28 -13.28
CA VAL A 3 8.87 3.19 -12.21
C VAL A 3 7.94 4.39 -12.25
N GLY A 4 7.43 4.84 -11.10
CA GLY A 4 6.30 5.78 -10.99
C GLY A 4 6.44 7.08 -11.82
N PRO A 5 5.32 7.80 -12.05
CA PRO A 5 4.07 7.74 -11.28
C PRO A 5 3.12 6.58 -11.65
N PHE A 6 2.66 5.85 -10.65
CA PHE A 6 1.81 4.66 -10.83
C PHE A 6 0.37 5.01 -11.20
N LEU A 7 -0.17 6.11 -10.68
CA LEU A 7 -1.48 6.63 -11.01
C LEU A 7 -1.65 6.87 -12.52
N LYS A 8 -0.55 7.19 -13.21
CA LYS A 8 -0.54 7.37 -14.67
C LYS A 8 -0.32 6.08 -15.45
N TYR A 9 0.56 5.21 -14.97
CA TYR A 9 1.10 4.11 -15.80
C TYR A 9 0.85 2.71 -15.24
N GLY A 10 0.47 2.58 -13.97
CA GLY A 10 0.39 1.31 -13.26
C GLY A 10 -0.89 0.53 -13.57
N THR A 11 -2.03 1.19 -13.80
CA THR A 11 -3.33 0.52 -13.98
C THR A 11 -3.34 -0.52 -15.11
N PRO A 12 -2.83 -0.23 -16.33
CA PRO A 12 -2.83 -1.23 -17.41
C PRO A 12 -1.99 -2.48 -17.08
N LEU A 13 -0.94 -2.32 -16.26
CA LEU A 13 -0.11 -3.44 -15.81
C LEU A 13 -0.88 -4.34 -14.83
N VAL A 14 -1.54 -3.75 -13.84
CA VAL A 14 -2.36 -4.50 -12.87
C VAL A 14 -3.52 -5.20 -13.58
N GLU A 15 -4.17 -4.53 -14.54
CA GLU A 15 -5.23 -5.12 -15.34
C GLU A 15 -4.76 -6.34 -16.13
N ALA A 16 -3.58 -6.25 -16.76
CA ALA A 16 -2.97 -7.37 -17.47
C ALA A 16 -2.62 -8.53 -16.51
N CYS A 17 -2.07 -8.24 -15.33
CA CYS A 17 -1.80 -9.23 -14.28
C CYS A 17 -3.09 -9.99 -13.90
N VAL A 18 -4.18 -9.29 -13.62
CA VAL A 18 -5.46 -9.91 -13.26
C VAL A 18 -6.07 -10.71 -14.42
N ALA A 19 -5.93 -10.24 -15.66
CA ALA A 19 -6.42 -10.95 -16.84
C ALA A 19 -5.63 -12.25 -17.10
N CYS A 20 -4.32 -12.22 -16.88
CA CYS A 20 -3.42 -13.36 -17.09
C CYS A 20 -3.25 -14.24 -15.84
N GLN A 21 -3.99 -13.98 -14.77
CA GLN A 21 -3.87 -14.70 -13.48
C GLN A 21 -2.42 -14.71 -12.94
N THR A 22 -1.75 -13.57 -13.03
CA THR A 22 -0.36 -13.39 -12.60
C THR A 22 -0.30 -12.43 -11.43
N ASP A 23 0.40 -12.81 -10.37
CA ASP A 23 0.55 -11.98 -9.18
C ASP A 23 1.27 -10.66 -9.48
N TYR A 24 0.90 -9.62 -8.74
CA TYR A 24 1.43 -8.27 -8.86
C TYR A 24 1.96 -7.77 -7.52
N VAL A 25 3.12 -7.11 -7.55
CA VAL A 25 3.73 -6.43 -6.40
C VAL A 25 4.41 -5.14 -6.84
N ASP A 26 4.35 -4.10 -6.02
CA ASP A 26 5.04 -2.84 -6.25
C ASP A 26 5.52 -2.17 -4.96
N ILE A 27 6.15 -1.01 -5.08
CA ILE A 27 6.62 -0.16 -3.96
C ILE A 27 5.95 1.23 -3.98
N THR A 28 4.73 1.33 -4.52
CA THR A 28 4.04 2.62 -4.66
C THR A 28 3.73 3.24 -3.30
N GLY A 29 3.84 4.58 -3.21
CA GLY A 29 3.29 5.35 -2.09
C GLY A 29 1.96 6.05 -2.45
N GLU A 30 1.40 5.75 -3.63
CA GLU A 30 0.28 6.51 -4.22
C GLU A 30 -1.08 5.99 -3.71
N ILE A 31 -1.44 6.38 -2.48
CA ILE A 31 -2.67 5.96 -1.79
C ILE A 31 -3.94 6.09 -2.66
N PRO A 32 -4.21 7.21 -3.36
CA PRO A 32 -5.42 7.32 -4.19
C PRO A 32 -5.48 6.29 -5.31
N TRP A 33 -4.34 5.97 -5.92
CA TRP A 33 -4.26 4.95 -6.96
C TRP A 33 -4.53 3.55 -6.39
N VAL A 34 -4.01 3.24 -5.20
CA VAL A 34 -4.27 1.95 -4.55
C VAL A 34 -5.75 1.80 -4.18
N LYS A 35 -6.42 2.86 -3.71
CA LYS A 35 -7.87 2.86 -3.51
C LYS A 35 -8.64 2.52 -4.78
N ASP A 36 -8.20 3.10 -5.90
CA ASP A 36 -8.73 2.80 -7.23
C ASP A 36 -8.50 1.34 -7.63
N LEU A 37 -7.31 0.79 -7.35
CA LEU A 37 -7.00 -0.62 -7.63
C LEU A 37 -7.92 -1.56 -6.87
N ILE A 38 -8.12 -1.33 -5.56
CA ILE A 38 -9.03 -2.11 -4.72
C ILE A 38 -10.43 -2.06 -5.33
N SER A 39 -10.92 -0.85 -5.64
CA SER A 39 -12.26 -0.67 -6.20
C SER A 39 -12.46 -1.39 -7.55
N LYS A 40 -11.42 -1.41 -8.41
CA LYS A 40 -11.51 -1.97 -9.77
C LYS A 40 -11.25 -3.48 -9.83
N PHE A 41 -10.31 -3.99 -9.03
CA PHE A 41 -9.75 -5.32 -9.25
C PHE A 41 -9.98 -6.31 -8.11
N ASP A 42 -10.31 -5.87 -6.89
CA ASP A 42 -10.41 -6.74 -5.70
C ASP A 42 -11.27 -7.99 -5.94
N LYS A 43 -12.53 -7.80 -6.38
CA LYS A 43 -13.45 -8.92 -6.66
C LYS A 43 -12.92 -9.89 -7.71
N LYS A 44 -12.36 -9.38 -8.81
CA LYS A 44 -11.88 -10.20 -9.93
C LYS A 44 -10.60 -10.95 -9.55
N ALA A 45 -9.70 -10.29 -8.83
CA ALA A 45 -8.46 -10.88 -8.33
C ALA A 45 -8.76 -12.03 -7.35
N GLN A 46 -9.70 -11.82 -6.41
CA GLN A 46 -10.15 -12.87 -5.50
C GLN A 46 -10.73 -14.09 -6.23
N LEU A 47 -11.61 -13.87 -7.23
CA LEU A 47 -12.21 -14.97 -8.01
C LEU A 47 -11.16 -15.75 -8.83
N ASN A 48 -10.15 -15.07 -9.33
CA ASN A 48 -9.09 -15.66 -10.15
C ASN A 48 -7.91 -16.21 -9.33
N GLY A 49 -7.90 -16.02 -8.00
CA GLY A 49 -6.77 -16.40 -7.15
C GLY A 49 -5.49 -15.58 -7.40
N THR A 50 -5.60 -14.39 -7.97
CA THR A 50 -4.46 -13.50 -8.28
C THR A 50 -4.16 -12.59 -7.11
N ALA A 51 -2.93 -12.56 -6.62
CA ALA A 51 -2.51 -11.63 -5.58
C ALA A 51 -2.13 -10.26 -6.18
N ILE A 52 -2.64 -9.17 -5.59
CA ILE A 52 -2.24 -7.80 -5.89
C ILE A 52 -1.75 -7.19 -4.59
N VAL A 53 -0.45 -6.97 -4.47
CA VAL A 53 0.19 -6.49 -3.24
C VAL A 53 0.90 -5.16 -3.49
N PRO A 54 0.17 -4.04 -3.49
CA PRO A 54 0.79 -2.71 -3.63
C PRO A 54 1.50 -2.31 -2.33
N MET A 55 2.30 -1.25 -2.40
CA MET A 55 2.96 -0.62 -1.24
C MET A 55 3.98 -1.52 -0.51
N CYS A 56 4.66 -2.45 -1.19
CA CYS A 56 5.69 -3.30 -0.59
C CYS A 56 7.07 -2.62 -0.48
N GLY A 57 7.08 -1.32 -0.20
CA GLY A 57 8.28 -0.50 -0.08
C GLY A 57 8.83 -0.39 1.34
N PHE A 58 9.92 0.38 1.46
CA PHE A 58 10.53 0.71 2.76
C PHE A 58 9.60 1.55 3.65
N ASP A 59 8.69 2.31 3.05
CA ASP A 59 7.67 3.10 3.72
C ASP A 59 6.63 2.25 4.47
N SER A 60 6.35 1.03 3.99
CA SER A 60 5.33 0.15 4.59
C SER A 60 5.92 -1.06 5.32
N ILE A 61 6.79 -1.84 4.65
CA ILE A 61 7.19 -3.18 5.12
C ILE A 61 7.81 -3.20 6.52
N PRO A 62 8.77 -2.31 6.88
CA PRO A 62 9.33 -2.29 8.22
C PRO A 62 8.28 -1.98 9.29
N SER A 63 7.33 -1.09 8.98
CA SER A 63 6.25 -0.72 9.90
C SER A 63 5.27 -1.88 10.09
N ASP A 64 4.83 -2.53 9.01
CA ASP A 64 3.87 -3.64 9.04
C ASP A 64 4.44 -4.85 9.77
N LEU A 65 5.66 -5.26 9.42
CA LEU A 65 6.33 -6.39 10.07
C LEU A 65 6.64 -6.08 11.54
N GLY A 66 7.05 -4.86 11.85
CA GLY A 66 7.30 -4.43 13.22
C GLY A 66 6.04 -4.45 14.08
N ALA A 67 4.92 -3.94 13.54
CA ALA A 67 3.63 -3.97 14.20
C ALA A 67 3.12 -5.40 14.40
N TYR A 68 3.17 -6.23 13.36
CA TYR A 68 2.76 -7.63 13.42
C TYR A 68 3.57 -8.43 14.45
N ALA A 69 4.90 -8.35 14.41
CA ALA A 69 5.78 -9.06 15.34
C ALA A 69 5.55 -8.61 16.79
N THR A 70 5.37 -7.30 17.00
CA THR A 70 5.09 -6.74 18.34
C THR A 70 3.74 -7.22 18.86
N ALA A 71 2.69 -7.19 18.03
CA ALA A 71 1.37 -7.67 18.42
C ALA A 71 1.38 -9.16 18.79
N LYS A 72 2.05 -9.98 17.98
CA LYS A 72 2.19 -11.41 18.23
C LYS A 72 2.95 -11.73 19.51
N GLU A 73 4.02 -10.99 19.81
CA GLU A 73 4.78 -11.21 21.02
C GLU A 73 4.01 -10.78 22.29
N ILE A 74 3.22 -9.69 22.22
CA ILE A 74 2.35 -9.27 23.32
C ILE A 74 1.28 -10.33 23.59
N GLU A 75 0.60 -10.80 22.54
CA GLU A 75 -0.39 -11.88 22.63
C GLU A 75 0.21 -13.12 23.30
N LYS A 76 1.39 -13.55 22.86
CA LYS A 76 2.09 -14.71 23.41
C LYS A 76 2.51 -14.54 24.88
N ARG A 77 3.00 -13.37 25.28
CA ARG A 77 3.52 -13.13 26.64
C ARG A 77 2.45 -12.84 27.66
N TYR A 78 1.40 -12.12 27.26
CA TYR A 78 0.43 -11.54 28.18
C TYR A 78 -0.99 -12.07 27.96
N GLY A 79 -1.23 -12.87 26.91
CA GLY A 79 -2.54 -13.45 26.61
C GLY A 79 -3.60 -12.41 26.24
N CYS A 80 -3.19 -11.23 25.79
CA CYS A 80 -4.08 -10.12 25.46
C CYS A 80 -3.76 -9.52 24.09
N GLY A 81 -4.79 -8.93 23.47
CA GLY A 81 -4.65 -8.23 22.18
C GLY A 81 -4.01 -6.85 22.31
N VAL A 82 -3.61 -6.29 21.17
CA VAL A 82 -3.07 -4.92 21.09
C VAL A 82 -4.10 -3.98 20.49
N ARG A 83 -4.40 -2.88 21.21
CA ARG A 83 -5.33 -1.86 20.73
C ARG A 83 -4.73 -0.92 19.67
N ARG A 84 -3.47 -0.53 19.83
CA ARG A 84 -2.80 0.40 18.89
C ARG A 84 -1.28 0.23 18.94
N ILE A 85 -0.67 0.22 17.77
CA ILE A 85 0.77 0.34 17.57
C ILE A 85 1.02 1.60 16.75
N VAL A 86 2.07 2.34 17.09
CA VAL A 86 2.52 3.51 16.33
C VAL A 86 3.98 3.30 16.01
N THR A 87 4.33 3.32 14.73
CA THR A 87 5.70 3.19 14.25
C THR A 87 6.24 4.57 13.86
N TYR A 88 7.54 4.75 14.02
CA TYR A 88 8.25 5.96 13.61
C TYR A 88 9.51 5.55 12.87
N VAL A 89 9.76 6.18 11.72
CA VAL A 89 10.93 5.91 10.89
C VAL A 89 11.65 7.23 10.64
N ALA A 90 12.96 7.24 10.86
CA ALA A 90 13.82 8.34 10.46
C ALA A 90 14.49 8.01 9.12
N MET A 91 14.36 8.92 8.15
CA MET A 91 14.93 8.74 6.81
C MET A 91 16.09 9.72 6.59
N LYS A 92 17.16 9.24 5.94
CA LYS A 92 18.29 10.06 5.48
C LYS A 92 18.53 9.76 3.99
N GLY A 93 18.40 10.79 3.15
CA GLY A 93 18.56 10.66 1.70
C GLY A 93 17.85 11.79 0.95
N SER A 94 17.86 11.73 -0.38
CA SER A 94 17.12 12.63 -1.26
C SER A 94 16.03 11.88 -2.02
N ALA A 95 14.99 12.59 -2.45
CA ALA A 95 13.94 12.03 -3.28
C ALA A 95 14.44 11.81 -4.72
N SER A 96 14.09 10.66 -5.31
CA SER A 96 14.34 10.42 -6.73
C SER A 96 13.42 11.28 -7.59
N GLY A 97 13.73 11.44 -8.88
CA GLY A 97 12.86 12.17 -9.81
C GLY A 97 11.44 11.57 -9.92
N GLY A 98 11.34 10.24 -9.86
CA GLY A 98 10.05 9.54 -9.81
C GLY A 98 9.29 9.85 -8.52
N THR A 99 9.96 9.80 -7.37
CA THR A 99 9.37 10.15 -6.06
C THR A 99 8.85 11.58 -6.02
N LEU A 100 9.62 12.54 -6.58
CA LEU A 100 9.19 13.93 -6.67
C LEU A 100 7.95 14.08 -7.57
N ALA A 101 7.94 13.42 -8.73
CA ALA A 101 6.81 13.43 -9.65
C ALA A 101 5.54 12.82 -9.02
N THR A 102 5.68 11.71 -8.30
CA THR A 102 4.62 11.09 -7.49
C THR A 102 4.09 12.08 -6.45
N GLY A 103 4.96 12.71 -5.66
CA GLY A 103 4.55 13.67 -4.63
C GLY A 103 3.79 14.88 -5.19
N MET A 104 4.22 15.42 -6.34
CA MET A 104 3.50 16.51 -7.02
C MET A 104 2.11 16.07 -7.51
N LEU A 105 2.02 14.86 -8.05
CA LEU A 105 0.75 14.31 -8.54
C LEU A 105 -0.22 14.05 -7.39
N MET A 106 0.26 13.44 -6.30
CA MET A 106 -0.53 13.23 -5.09
C MET A 106 -1.04 14.54 -4.51
N ASN A 107 -0.23 15.60 -4.45
CA ASN A 107 -0.70 16.89 -3.93
C ASN A 107 -1.77 17.54 -4.83
N LYS A 108 -1.70 17.32 -6.15
CA LYS A 108 -2.68 17.84 -7.09
C LYS A 108 -3.99 17.05 -7.08
N GLU A 109 -3.90 15.74 -6.91
CA GLU A 109 -5.03 14.80 -7.04
C GLU A 109 -5.49 14.24 -5.70
N ALA A 110 -4.99 14.75 -4.56
CA ALA A 110 -5.34 14.29 -3.22
C ALA A 110 -6.84 14.49 -2.95
N PRO A 111 -7.63 13.41 -2.85
CA PRO A 111 -9.02 13.53 -2.40
C PRO A 111 -9.09 13.93 -0.92
N GLU A 112 -10.20 14.56 -0.51
CA GLU A 112 -10.37 15.07 0.87
C GLU A 112 -10.29 13.98 1.94
N ASP A 113 -10.63 12.74 1.58
CA ASP A 113 -10.64 11.56 2.45
C ASP A 113 -9.25 10.96 2.70
N MET A 114 -8.18 11.51 2.11
CA MET A 114 -6.78 11.16 2.44
C MET A 114 -6.40 11.37 3.91
N LYS A 115 -7.22 12.08 4.69
CA LYS A 115 -7.05 12.24 6.14
C LYS A 115 -7.55 11.05 6.94
N ASP A 116 -8.36 10.16 6.34
CA ASP A 116 -8.83 8.95 7.01
C ASP A 116 -7.69 7.91 7.02
N VAL A 117 -7.23 7.55 8.22
CA VAL A 117 -6.19 6.52 8.41
C VAL A 117 -6.68 5.12 8.04
N PHE A 118 -8.00 4.93 7.87
CA PHE A 118 -8.64 3.69 7.43
C PHE A 118 -9.10 3.75 5.97
N LEU A 119 -8.59 4.69 5.16
CA LEU A 119 -9.04 4.92 3.78
C LEU A 119 -8.97 3.66 2.89
N LEU A 120 -7.97 2.81 3.11
CA LEU A 120 -7.76 1.58 2.34
C LEU A 120 -8.41 0.34 2.99
N GLY A 121 -9.11 0.52 4.10
CA GLY A 121 -9.75 -0.55 4.87
C GLY A 121 -9.30 -0.60 6.34
N GLY A 122 -9.65 -1.69 7.03
CA GLY A 122 -9.44 -1.88 8.47
C GLY A 122 -10.69 -1.60 9.31
N GLU A 123 -10.70 -2.12 10.54
CA GLU A 123 -11.78 -1.92 11.52
C GLU A 123 -11.48 -0.72 12.42
N ARG A 124 -12.51 0.04 12.80
CA ARG A 124 -12.43 1.23 13.67
C ARG A 124 -12.49 0.89 15.16
#